data_AF-A0A0F2J5R1-F1
#
_entry.id   AF-A0A0F2J5R1-F1
#
_cell.length_a   1.000
_cell.length_b   1.000
_cell.length_c   1.000
_cell.angle_alpha   90.00
_cell.angle_beta   90.00
_cell.angle_gamma   90.00
#
_symmetry.space_group_name_H-M   'P 1'
#
loop_
_entity.id
_entity.type
_entity.pdbx_description
1 polymer ?
#
loop_
_entity_poly.entity_id
_entity_poly.type
_entity_poly.pdbx_seq_one_letter_code
_entity_poly.pdbx_strand_id
1 'polypeptide(L)' 'MDDPVQTMDDINIASLIEVLRNDSAEKQIILSTHETDKENYILYKFLKYNLKGQSFNVKEKLYL' A
#
# COMPACT_ATOMS: atom_id res chain seq x y z
N MET A 1 -8.94 1.72 2.94
CA MET A 1 -9.26 2.46 1.69
C MET A 1 -9.42 1.42 0.61
N ASP A 2 -10.55 1.46 -0.10
CA ASP A 2 -10.82 0.48 -1.15
C ASP A 2 -10.27 0.96 -2.49
N ASP A 3 -9.35 0.18 -3.07
CA ASP A 3 -8.68 0.41 -4.36
C ASP A 3 -8.23 1.87 -4.65
N PRO A 4 -7.50 2.53 -3.73
CA PRO A 4 -7.22 3.96 -3.83
C PRO A 4 -6.25 4.34 -4.94
N VAL A 5 -5.61 3.37 -5.60
CA VAL A 5 -4.58 3.58 -6.61
C VAL A 5 -5.03 3.23 -8.04
N GLN A 6 -6.29 2.83 -8.23
CA GLN A 6 -6.84 2.32 -9.49
C GLN A 6 -6.54 3.23 -10.70
N THR A 7 -6.62 4.54 -10.52
CA THR A 7 -6.40 5.52 -11.61
C THR A 7 -5.18 6.42 -11.36
N MET A 8 -4.36 6.11 -10.36
CA MET A 8 -3.17 6.89 -10.04
C MET A 8 -1.98 6.45 -10.90
N ASP A 9 -1.22 7.43 -11.38
CA ASP A 9 0.12 7.21 -11.95
C ASP A 9 1.18 7.08 -10.83
N ASP A 10 2.40 6.72 -11.21
CA ASP A 10 3.50 6.49 -10.27
C ASP A 10 3.85 7.71 -9.42
N ILE A 11 3.70 8.92 -9.98
CA ILE A 11 3.99 10.19 -9.31
C ILE A 11 2.96 10.43 -8.20
N ASN A 12 1.68 10.21 -8.49
CA ASN A 12 0.61 10.35 -7.53
C ASN A 12 0.68 9.27 -6.44
N ILE A 13 1.04 8.04 -6.78
CA ILE A 13 1.26 6.97 -5.78
C ILE A 13 2.42 7.32 -4.86
N ALA A 14 3.53 7.85 -5.40
CA ALA A 14 4.66 8.30 -4.58
C ALA A 14 4.23 9.42 -3.61
N SER A 15 3.41 10.36 -4.07
CA SER A 15 2.86 11.45 -3.25
C SER A 15 1.93 10.92 -2.16
N LEU A 16 1.08 9.95 -2.49
CA LEU A 16 0.21 9.26 -1.53
C LEU A 16 1.03 8.58 -0.43
N ILE A 17 2.12 7.88 -0.78
CA ILE A 17 2.98 7.21 0.20
C ILE A 17 3.58 8.20 1.20
N GLU A 18 4.01 9.39 0.76
CA GLU A 18 4.53 10.42 1.69
C GLU A 18 3.46 10.91 2.66
N VAL A 19 2.22 11.09 2.20
CA VAL A 19 1.10 11.47 3.08
C VAL A 19 0.82 10.35 4.08
N LEU A 20 0.70 9.10 3.62
CA LEU A 20 0.42 7.95 4.49
C LEU A 20 1.53 7.72 5.51
N ARG A 21 2.80 7.89 5.13
CA ARG A 21 3.94 7.80 6.04
C ARG A 21 3.80 8.77 7.22
N ASN A 22 3.46 10.03 6.95
CA ASN A 22 3.33 11.04 7.99
C ASN A 22 2.14 10.78 8.93
N ASP A 23 1.04 10.20 8.42
CA ASP A 23 -0.17 9.93 9.21
C ASP A 23 -0.16 8.54 9.90
N SER A 24 0.79 7.67 9.57
CA SER A 24 0.80 6.26 10.00
C SER A 24 1.25 6.00 11.44
N ALA A 25 1.89 6.97 12.12
CA ALA A 25 2.49 6.73 13.44
C ALA A 25 1.46 6.37 14.52
N GLU A 26 0.24 6.88 14.40
CA GLU A 26 -0.85 6.68 15.37
C GLU A 26 -2.03 5.89 14.79
N LYS A 27 -1.92 5.38 13.55
CA LYS A 27 -3.03 4.78 12.82
C LYS A 27 -2.59 3.52 12.08
N GLN A 28 -3.43 2.49 12.13
CA GLN A 28 -3.31 1.35 11.23
C GLN A 28 -3.98 1.68 9.90
N ILE A 29 -3.22 1.59 8.81
CA ILE A 29 -3.72 1.82 7.45
C ILE A 29 -3.90 0.48 6.78
N ILE A 30 -5.11 0.23 6.26
CA ILE A 30 -5.44 -0.94 5.43
C ILE A 30 -5.84 -0.45 4.05
N LEU A 31 -5.11 -0.91 3.03
CA LEU A 31 -5.36 -0.62 1.62
C LEU A 31 -5.66 -1.93 0.91
N SER A 32 -6.67 -1.94 0.06
CA SER A 32 -6.87 -2.99 -0.95
C SER A 32 -6.48 -2.44 -2.31
N THR A 33 -6.05 -3.31 -3.20
CA THR A 33 -5.95 -3.01 -4.63
C THR A 33 -6.00 -4.31 -5.42
N HIS A 34 -6.36 -4.21 -6.70
CA HIS A 34 -6.25 -5.30 -7.66
C HIS A 34 -4.92 -5.25 -8.44
N GLU A 35 -4.07 -4.25 -8.20
CA GLU A 35 -2.82 -4.02 -8.93
C GLU A 35 -1.59 -4.39 -8.09
N THR A 36 -1.09 -5.61 -8.27
CA THR A 36 0.04 -6.16 -7.48
C THR A 36 1.33 -5.35 -7.62
N ASP A 37 1.61 -4.75 -8.78
CA ASP A 37 2.82 -3.93 -8.96
C ASP A 37 2.79 -2.66 -8.09
N LYS A 38 1.61 -2.04 -7.97
CA LYS A 38 1.40 -0.85 -7.12
C LYS A 38 1.45 -1.22 -5.64
N GLU A 39 0.85 -2.34 -5.25
CA GLU A 39 0.96 -2.90 -3.90
C GLU A 39 2.43 -3.09 -3.50
N ASN A 40 3.20 -3.79 -4.35
CA ASN A 40 4.61 -4.06 -4.12
C ASN A 40 5.43 -2.77 -4.01
N TYR A 41 5.15 -1.78 -4.85
CA TYR A 41 5.81 -0.48 -4.80
C TYR A 41 5.55 0.26 -3.48
N ILE A 42 4.30 0.29 -3.03
CA ILE A 42 3.91 0.89 -1.75
C ILE A 42 4.61 0.18 -0.59
N LEU A 43 4.54 -1.16 -0.54
CA LEU A 43 5.16 -1.94 0.53
C LEU A 43 6.68 -1.73 0.56
N TYR A 44 7.34 -1.77 -0.60
CA TYR A 44 8.78 -1.52 -0.73
C TYR A 44 9.17 -0.15 -0.15
N LYS A 45 8.42 0.91 -0.48
CA LYS A 45 8.70 2.26 0.03
C LYS A 45 8.49 2.35 1.54
N PHE A 46 7.43 1.75 2.07
CA PHE A 46 7.19 1.70 3.51
C PHE A 46 8.36 1.03 4.25
N LEU A 47 8.80 -0.14 3.77
CA LEU A 47 9.94 -0.84 4.35
C LEU A 47 11.23 -0.02 4.25
N LYS A 48 11.46 0.67 3.12
CA LYS A 48 12.61 1.58 2.94
C LYS A 48 12.60 2.77 3.90
N TYR A 49 11.43 3.21 4.35
CA TYR A 49 11.27 4.24 5.36
C TYR A 49 11.29 3.71 6.80
N ASN A 50 11.70 2.45 7.00
CA ASN A 50 11.68 1.74 8.28
C ASN A 50 10.28 1.68 8.92
N LEU A 51 9.22 1.76 8.12
CA LEU A 51 7.85 1.54 8.57
C LEU A 51 7.51 0.05 8.51
N LYS A 52 6.62 -0.38 9.41
CA LYS A 52 6.05 -1.73 9.36
C LYS A 52 5.00 -1.78 8.26
N GLY A 53 5.08 -2.81 7.43
CA GLY A 53 4.09 -3.07 6.37
C GLY A 53 4.03 -4.56 6.06
N GLN A 54 2.88 -5.01 5.58
CA GLN A 54 2.68 -6.37 5.09
C GLN A 54 1.71 -6.35 3.90
N SER A 55 1.92 -7.28 2.97
CA SER A 55 1.00 -7.58 1.88
C SER A 55 0.20 -8.83 2.22
N PHE A 56 -1.04 -8.91 1.76
CA PHE A 56 -1.88 -10.10 1.92
C PHE A 56 -2.66 -10.37 0.63
N ASN A 57 -2.25 -11.41 -0.09
CA ASN A 57 -2.99 -11.89 -1.25
C ASN A 57 -4.21 -12.70 -0.80
N VAL A 58 -5.39 -12.07 -0.83
CA VAL A 58 -6.68 -12.66 -0.45
C VAL A 58 -7.00 -13.89 -1.29
N LYS A 59 -6.70 -13.87 -2.60
CA LYS A 59 -6.99 -14.97 -3.51
C LYS A 59 -6.22 -16.23 -3.11
N GLU A 60 -4.92 -16.10 -2.87
CA GLU A 60 -4.07 -17.22 -2.50
C GLU A 60 -4.34 -17.77 -1.10
N LYS A 61 -4.76 -16.90 -0.16
CA LYS A 61 -4.90 -17.27 1.25
C LYS A 61 -6.27 -17.81 1.64
N LEU A 62 -7.33 -17.45 0.92
CA LEU A 62 -8.70 -17.81 1.27
C LEU A 62 -9.34 -18.83 0.32
N TYR A 63 -8.79 -19.03 -0.88
CA TYR A 63 -9.27 -20.01 -1.85
C TYR A 63 -8.39 -21.26 -1.93
N LEU A 64 -7.77 -21.65 -0.80
CA LEU A 64 -7.16 -22.98 -0.64
C LEU A 64 -8.24 -24.07 -0.62
#